data_AF-A0A2H9QTP3-F1
#
_entry.id   AF-A0A2H9QTP3-F1
#
_cell.length_a   1.000
_cell.length_b   1.000
_cell.length_c   1.000
_cell.angle_alpha   90.00
_cell.angle_beta   90.00
_cell.angle_gamma   90.00
#
_symmetry.space_group_name_H-M   'P 1'
#
loop_
_entity.id
_entity.type
_entity.pdbx_description
1 polymer ?
#
loop_
_entity_poly.entity_id
_entity_poly.type
_entity_poly.pdbx_seq_one_letter_code
_entity_poly.pdbx_strand_id
1 'polypeptide(L)' 'MAKIDYSVKVEPENTSKAVGRELHISPKESMEICRTVKGMKTDQAKSFLEEVIALKKPVPFKRFKRDVP' A
#
# COMPACT_ATOMS: atom_id res chain seq x y z
N MET A 1 -0.33 -21.47 11.26
CA MET A 1 -0.31 -20.02 11.04
C MET A 1 -1.35 -19.37 11.95
N ALA A 2 -0.99 -18.37 12.75
CA ALA A 2 -1.97 -17.66 13.56
C ALA A 2 -3.03 -17.00 12.67
N LYS A 3 -4.30 -17.02 13.08
CA LYS A 3 -5.37 -16.32 12.36
C LYS A 3 -5.15 -14.82 12.53
N ILE A 4 -4.67 -14.17 11.47
CA ILE A 4 -4.50 -12.71 11.45
C ILE A 4 -5.83 -12.10 11.02
N ASP A 5 -6.50 -11.47 11.98
CA ASP A 5 -7.71 -10.67 11.74
C ASP A 5 -7.33 -9.21 11.45
N TYR A 6 -8.25 -8.48 10.79
CA TYR A 6 -8.06 -7.06 10.51
C TYR A 6 -8.02 -6.27 11.81
N SER A 7 -7.05 -5.34 11.93
CA SER A 7 -6.92 -4.48 13.11
C SER A 7 -8.03 -3.45 13.24
N VAL A 8 -8.66 -3.06 12.13
CA VAL A 8 -9.74 -2.08 12.08
C VAL A 8 -11.09 -2.78 11.96
N LYS A 9 -12.00 -2.49 12.90
CA LYS A 9 -13.40 -2.91 12.82
C LYS A 9 -14.18 -1.90 11.97
N VAL A 10 -14.91 -2.40 10.98
CA VAL A 10 -15.65 -1.58 10.01
C VAL A 10 -16.94 -2.30 9.65
N GLU A 11 -18.01 -1.51 9.48
CA GLU A 11 -19.33 -1.96 9.05
C GLU A 11 -19.27 -2.60 7.65
N PRO A 12 -19.87 -3.80 7.48
CA PRO A 12 -19.72 -4.58 6.26
C PRO A 12 -20.53 -4.05 5.06
N GLU A 13 -21.60 -3.28 5.28
CA GLU A 13 -22.52 -2.86 4.21
C GLU A 13 -21.86 -1.94 3.16
N ASN A 14 -20.97 -1.04 3.61
CA ASN A 14 -20.36 -0.01 2.76
C ASN A 14 -18.84 -0.16 2.61
N THR A 15 -18.25 -1.26 3.11
CA THR A 15 -16.80 -1.42 3.17
C THR A 15 -16.32 -2.71 2.50
N SER A 16 -15.36 -2.60 1.60
CA SER A 16 -14.64 -3.75 1.05
C SER A 16 -13.34 -4.02 1.81
N LYS A 17 -12.96 -5.29 1.98
CA LYS A 17 -11.74 -5.74 2.66
C LYS A 17 -10.91 -6.64 1.74
N ALA A 18 -9.60 -6.50 1.76
CA ALA A 18 -8.67 -7.35 1.01
C ALA A 18 -7.39 -7.61 1.82
N VAL A 19 -6.84 -8.81 1.70
CA VAL A 19 -5.59 -9.23 2.34
C VAL A 19 -4.80 -10.11 1.38
N GLY A 20 -3.53 -9.81 1.19
CA GLY A 20 -2.55 -10.72 0.59
C GLY A 20 -1.73 -11.40 1.69
N ARG A 21 -1.46 -12.69 1.56
CA ARG A 21 -0.63 -13.45 2.50
C ARG A 21 0.62 -13.96 1.78
N GLU A 22 1.74 -13.97 2.49
CA GLU A 22 3.02 -14.51 2.00
C GLU A 22 3.49 -13.93 0.66
N LEU A 23 3.31 -12.62 0.47
CA LEU A 23 3.78 -11.94 -0.74
C LEU A 23 5.31 -11.84 -0.72
N HIS A 24 5.95 -12.25 -1.82
CA HIS A 24 7.39 -12.15 -2.04
C HIS A 24 7.81 -10.72 -2.45
N ILE A 25 7.56 -9.75 -1.59
CA ILE A 25 7.85 -8.33 -1.82
C ILE A 25 8.62 -7.72 -0.65
N SER A 26 9.38 -6.65 -0.91
CA SER A 26 10.10 -5.91 0.12
C SER A 26 9.12 -5.28 1.12
N PRO A 27 9.17 -5.62 2.42
CA PRO A 27 8.28 -5.01 3.42
C PRO A 27 8.51 -3.51 3.58
N LYS A 28 9.74 -3.04 3.35
CA LYS A 28 10.13 -1.62 3.51
C LYS A 28 9.47 -0.74 2.46
N GLU A 29 9.60 -1.15 1.20
CA GLU A 29 8.99 -0.44 0.05
C GLU A 29 7.46 -0.50 0.14
N SER A 30 6.92 -1.68 0.45
CA SER A 30 5.48 -1.86 0.60
C SER A 30 4.86 -0.92 1.63
N MET A 31 5.56 -0.66 2.75
CA MET A 31 5.09 0.29 3.76
C MET A 31 5.03 1.74 3.26
N GLU A 32 6.00 2.19 2.46
CA GLU A 32 6.02 3.55 1.90
C GLU A 32 4.95 3.71 0.81
N ILE A 33 4.76 2.69 -0.03
CA ILE A 33 3.67 2.63 -1.02
C ILE A 33 2.33 2.72 -0.30
N CYS A 34 2.04 1.80 0.64
CA CYS A 34 0.80 1.78 1.41
C CYS A 34 0.53 3.11 2.13
N ARG A 35 1.58 3.77 2.64
CA ARG A 35 1.44 5.08 3.27
C ARG A 35 1.05 6.17 2.29
N THR A 36 1.54 6.09 1.06
CA THR A 36 1.25 7.08 0.00
C THR A 36 -0.16 6.94 -0.52
N VAL A 37 -0.63 5.72 -0.78
CA VAL A 37 -2.01 5.48 -1.27
C VAL A 37 -3.08 5.60 -0.19
N LYS A 38 -2.70 5.64 1.10
CA LYS A 38 -3.66 5.79 2.21
C LYS A 38 -4.43 7.12 2.09
N GLY A 39 -5.75 7.02 1.95
CA GLY A 39 -6.66 8.17 1.86
C GLY A 39 -6.96 8.64 0.44
N MET A 40 -6.35 8.03 -0.59
CA MET A 40 -6.70 8.28 -1.99
C MET A 40 -8.01 7.58 -2.36
N LYS A 41 -8.71 8.11 -3.36
CA LYS A 41 -9.79 7.37 -4.04
C LYS A 41 -9.22 6.18 -4.80
N THR A 42 -9.97 5.09 -4.93
CA THR A 42 -9.51 3.86 -5.57
C THR A 42 -9.00 4.08 -7.00
N ASP A 43 -9.65 4.94 -7.78
CA ASP A 43 -9.23 5.23 -9.16
C ASP A 43 -7.92 6.03 -9.20
N GLN A 44 -7.79 7.03 -8.32
CA GLN A 44 -6.56 7.82 -8.20
C GLN A 44 -5.38 6.96 -7.73
N ALA A 45 -5.63 6.03 -6.79
CA ALA A 45 -4.64 5.08 -6.31
C ALA A 45 -4.12 4.18 -7.45
N LYS A 46 -5.02 3.67 -8.30
CA LYS A 46 -4.63 2.85 -9.46
C LYS A 46 -3.78 3.65 -10.46
N SER A 47 -4.26 4.83 -10.86
CA SER A 47 -3.51 5.67 -11.80
C SER A 47 -2.14 6.08 -11.25
N PHE A 48 -2.05 6.38 -9.94
CA PHE A 48 -0.77 6.66 -9.29
C PHE A 48 0.20 5.48 -9.39
N LEU A 49 -0.26 4.26 -9.10
CA LEU A 49 0.57 3.06 -9.19
C LEU A 49 1.02 2.76 -10.63
N GLU A 50 0.16 2.98 -11.62
CA GLU A 50 0.51 2.87 -13.04
C GLU A 50 1.58 3.90 -13.46
N GLU A 51 1.49 5.14 -12.98
CA GLU A 51 2.49 6.18 -13.23
C GLU A 51 3.84 5.87 -12.55
N VAL A 52 3.82 5.24 -11.38
CA VAL A 52 5.03 4.76 -10.68
C VAL A 52 5.69 3.63 -11.48
N ILE A 53 4.92 2.67 -11.99
CA ILE A 53 5.43 1.60 -12.86
C ILE A 53 6.02 2.19 -14.14
N ALA A 54 5.38 3.23 -14.70
CA ALA A 54 5.87 3.96 -15.86
C ALA A 54 7.05 4.91 -15.55
N LEU A 55 7.56 4.94 -14.31
CA LEU A 55 8.64 5.80 -13.83
C LEU A 55 8.37 7.30 -14.01
N LYS A 56 7.10 7.71 -14.09
CA LYS A 56 6.68 9.11 -14.24
C LYS A 56 6.57 9.83 -12.90
N LYS A 57 6.27 9.09 -11.83
CA LYS A 57 6.16 9.63 -10.47
C LYS A 57 6.97 8.80 -9.48
N PRO A 58 7.74 9.45 -8.59
CA PRO A 58 8.43 8.76 -7.50
C PRO A 58 7.48 8.45 -6.34
N VAL A 59 7.77 7.38 -5.60
CA VAL A 59 7.14 7.10 -4.29
C VAL A 59 8.03 7.72 -3.20
N PRO A 60 7.50 8.58 -2.31
CA PRO A 60 8.31 9.22 -1.28
C PRO A 60 8.64 8.25 -0.13
N PHE A 61 9.93 8.00 0.11
CA PHE A 61 10.42 7.18 1.23
C PHE A 61 10.61 8.04 2.48
N LYS A 62 9.74 7.87 3.49
CA LYS A 62 9.77 8.69 4.72
C LYS A 62 10.50 7.99 5.88
N ARG A 63 10.23 6.71 6.10
CA ARG A 63 10.78 5.92 7.21
C ARG A 63 12.06 5.21 6.78
N PHE A 64 12.03 4.52 5.64
CA PHE A 64 13.16 3.71 5.16
C PHE A 64 14.03 4.48 4.16
N LYS A 65 14.68 5.54 4.63
CA LYS A 65 15.44 6.49 3.79
C LYS A 65 16.95 6.27 3.74
N ARG A 66 17.44 5.11 4.19
CA ARG A 66 18.88 4.79 4.14
C ARG A 66 19.20 4.23 2.76
N ASP A 67 20.15 4.85 2.07
CA ASP A 67 20.64 4.42 0.76
C ASP A 67 19.54 4.38 -0.33
N VAL A 68 18.64 5.37 -0.32
CA VAL A 68 17.61 5.52 -1.35
C VAL A 68 18.13 6.48 -2.44
N PRO A 69 18.11 6.08 -3.72
CA PRO A 69 18.57 6.90 -4.84
C PRO A 69 17.67 8.09 -5.14
#